data_AF-A0A379AC15-F1
#
_entry.id   AF-A0A379AC15-F1
#
_cell.length_a   1.000
_cell.length_b   1.000
_cell.length_c   1.000
_cell.angle_alpha   90.00
_cell.angle_beta   90.00
_cell.angle_gamma   90.00
#
_symmetry.space_group_name_H-M   'P 1'
#
loop_
_entity.id
_entity.type
_entity.pdbx_description
1 polymer ?
#
loop_
_entity_poly.entity_id
_entity_poly.type
_entity_poly.pdbx_seq_one_letter_code
_entity_poly.pdbx_strand_id
1 'polypeptide(L)'
;MAPAQAVDRLVDVFPAEEKQLVRTQLAGSLKAVIAQRLVPSVAGSRIGLFEVLIATPGITNLIREGKMHQIPALLQTGAQAGMQTFEQSRAGASGCRTD
;
A
#
# COMPACT_ATOMS: atom_id res chain seq x y z
N MET A 1 5.31 0.21 7.08
CA MET A 1 5.56 0.94 5.81
C MET A 1 4.26 0.93 5.03
N ALA A 2 3.84 2.07 4.49
CA ALA A 2 2.62 2.15 3.66
C ALA A 2 2.90 1.63 2.23
N PRO A 3 1.90 1.14 1.49
CA PRO A 3 2.06 0.68 0.11
C PRO A 3 2.72 1.69 -0.83
N ALA A 4 2.39 2.98 -0.72
CA ALA A 4 2.99 4.03 -1.55
C ALA A 4 4.52 4.13 -1.34
N GLN A 5 4.95 4.12 -0.08
CA GLN A 5 6.38 4.10 0.28
C GLN A 5 7.10 2.84 -0.18
N ALA A 6 6.41 1.69 -0.20
CA ALA A 6 7.01 0.45 -0.70
C ALA A 6 7.37 0.57 -2.19
N VAL A 7 6.48 1.18 -2.97
CA VAL A 7 6.72 1.47 -4.39
C VAL A 7 7.87 2.45 -4.58
N ASP A 8 7.91 3.56 -3.82
CA ASP A 8 9.02 4.52 -3.89
C ASP A 8 10.36 3.84 -3.60
N ARG A 9 10.45 3.03 -2.54
CA ARG A 9 11.68 2.32 -2.20
C ARG A 9 12.13 1.33 -3.27
N LEU A 10 11.19 0.65 -3.94
CA LEU A 10 11.52 -0.25 -5.05
C LEU A 10 12.11 0.50 -6.24
N VAL A 11 11.70 1.74 -6.48
CA VAL A 11 12.23 2.58 -7.55
C VAL A 11 13.54 3.25 -7.13
N ASP A 12 13.68 3.59 -5.85
CA ASP A 12 14.81 4.37 -5.34
C ASP A 12 16.14 3.62 -5.30
N VAL A 13 16.14 2.29 -5.42
CA VAL A 13 17.39 1.50 -5.55
C VAL A 13 18.08 1.66 -6.90
N PHE A 14 17.40 2.22 -7.90
CA PHE A 14 17.93 2.40 -9.24
C PHE A 14 18.52 3.79 -9.46
N PRO A 15 19.54 3.92 -10.35
CA PRO A 15 20.06 5.21 -10.80
C PRO A 15 18.96 6.11 -11.38
N ALA A 16 19.17 7.44 -11.31
CA ALA A 16 18.14 8.42 -11.65
C ALA A 16 17.62 8.27 -13.09
N GLU A 17 18.53 7.96 -14.02
CA GLU A 17 18.28 7.71 -15.43
C GLU A 17 17.40 6.48 -15.69
N GLU A 18 17.40 5.49 -14.80
CA GLU A 18 16.63 4.25 -14.95
C GLU A 18 15.26 4.32 -14.28
N LYS A 19 15.06 5.23 -13.30
CA LYS A 19 13.84 5.29 -12.48
C LYS A 19 12.57 5.40 -13.32
N GLN A 20 12.58 6.16 -14.42
CA GLN A 20 11.42 6.32 -15.30
C GLN A 20 11.02 4.99 -15.98
N LEU A 21 12.02 4.25 -16.48
CA LEU A 21 11.80 2.94 -17.10
C LEU A 21 11.31 1.93 -16.08
N VAL A 22 11.91 1.90 -14.89
CA VAL A 22 11.51 1.01 -13.78
C VAL A 22 10.07 1.30 -13.36
N ARG A 23 9.67 2.56 -13.19
CA ARG A 23 8.28 2.94 -12.89
C ARG A 23 7.31 2.44 -13.95
N THR A 24 7.69 2.55 -15.22
CA THR A 24 6.85 2.11 -16.35
C THR A 24 6.65 0.59 -16.34
N GLN A 25 7.72 -0.18 -16.15
CA GLN A 25 7.64 -1.64 -16.06
C GLN A 25 6.88 -2.11 -14.82
N LEU A 26 7.11 -1.46 -13.68
CA LEU A 26 6.39 -1.75 -12.44
C LEU A 26 4.89 -1.47 -12.61
N ALA A 27 4.52 -0.33 -13.20
CA ALA A 27 3.12 -0.01 -13.47
C ALA A 27 2.44 -1.01 -14.44
N GLY A 28 3.20 -1.66 -15.32
CA GLY A 28 2.66 -2.68 -16.24
C GLY A 28 2.45 -4.06 -15.61
N SER A 29 3.24 -4.40 -14.57
CA SER A 29 3.25 -5.74 -13.96
C SER A 29 2.60 -5.80 -12.57
N LEU A 30 2.62 -4.69 -11.82
CA LEU A 30 2.09 -4.63 -10.45
C LEU A 30 0.59 -4.96 -10.42
N LYS A 31 0.18 -5.84 -9.50
CA LYS A 31 -1.23 -6.20 -9.28
C LYS A 31 -1.77 -5.64 -7.97
N ALA A 32 -0.99 -5.75 -6.91
CA ALA A 32 -1.32 -5.23 -5.60
C ALA A 32 -0.05 -5.05 -4.75
N VAL A 33 -0.17 -4.24 -3.71
CA VAL A 33 0.81 -4.14 -2.63
C VAL A 33 0.06 -4.36 -1.33
N ILE A 34 0.52 -5.32 -0.54
CA ILE A 34 -0.05 -5.66 0.77
C ILE A 34 1.00 -5.37 1.83
N ALA A 35 0.70 -4.43 2.72
CA ALA A 35 1.52 -4.14 3.88
C ALA A 35 0.87 -4.75 5.13
N GLN A 36 1.64 -5.49 5.90
CA GLN A 36 1.18 -6.13 7.13
C GLN A 36 1.81 -5.47 8.35
N ARG A 37 1.01 -5.29 9.41
CA ARG A 37 1.46 -4.91 10.75
C ARG A 37 0.88 -5.88 11.76
N LEU A 38 1.74 -6.47 12.58
CA LEU A 38 1.31 -7.35 13.67
C LEU A 38 1.20 -6.53 14.95
N VAL A 39 0.02 -6.56 15.57
CA VAL A 39 -0.31 -5.80 16.79
C VAL A 39 -0.69 -6.75 17.93
N PRO A 40 -0.44 -6.37 19.19
CA PRO A 40 -0.84 -7.19 20.34
C PRO A 40 -2.36 -7.32 20.41
N SER A 41 -2.83 -8.52 20.74
CA SER A 41 -4.24 -8.79 21.02
C SER A 41 -4.52 -8.72 22.52
N VAL A 42 -5.80 -8.52 22.88
CA VAL A 42 -6.26 -8.59 24.26
C VAL A 42 -6.05 -9.98 24.90
N ALA A 43 -5.98 -11.03 24.09
CA ALA A 43 -5.76 -12.41 24.52
C ALA A 43 -4.27 -12.77 24.70
N GLY A 44 -3.36 -11.81 24.58
CA GLY A 44 -1.90 -12.05 24.67
C GLY A 44 -1.28 -12.68 23.41
N SER A 45 -2.05 -12.78 22.32
CA SER A 45 -1.58 -13.20 20.99
C SER A 45 -1.29 -11.99 20.10
N ARG A 46 -1.09 -12.21 18.79
CA ARG A 46 -0.91 -11.13 17.80
C ARG A 46 -2.00 -11.19 16.75
N ILE A 47 -2.49 -10.03 16.33
CA ILE A 47 -3.43 -9.88 15.21
C ILE A 47 -2.70 -9.22 14.06
N GLY A 48 -2.99 -9.66 12.83
CA GLY A 48 -2.52 -9.01 11.61
C GLY A 48 -3.47 -7.92 11.17
N LEU A 49 -2.96 -6.70 11.13
CA LEU A 49 -3.56 -5.60 10.39
C LEU A 49 -2.95 -5.53 9.01
N PHE A 50 -3.77 -5.20 8.02
CA PHE A 50 -3.38 -5.15 6.63
C PHE A 50 -3.75 -3.80 6.02
N GLU A 51 -2.89 -3.34 5.13
CA GLU A 51 -3.16 -2.24 4.22
C GLU A 51 -2.96 -2.75 2.80
N VAL A 52 -4.01 -2.66 1.99
CA VAL A 52 -4.14 -3.32 0.70
C VAL A 52 -4.33 -2.26 -0.36
N LEU A 53 -3.34 -2.11 -1.23
CA LEU A 53 -3.40 -1.26 -2.41
C LEU A 53 -3.56 -2.13 -3.66
N ILE A 54 -4.59 -1.89 -4.45
CA ILE A 54 -4.82 -2.59 -5.72
C ILE A 54 -4.32 -1.71 -6.88
N ALA A 55 -3.63 -2.31 -7.85
CA ALA A 55 -3.06 -1.62 -9.00
C ALA A 55 -4.14 -1.33 -10.06
N THR A 56 -5.07 -0.42 -9.74
CA THR A 56 -6.08 0.08 -10.69
C THR A 56 -5.42 0.93 -11.80
N PRO A 57 -6.14 1.24 -12.90
CA PRO A 57 -5.64 2.16 -13.92
C PRO A 57 -5.19 3.51 -13.34
N GLY A 58 -5.91 4.03 -12.33
CA GLY A 58 -5.52 5.27 -11.64
C GLY A 58 -4.21 5.13 -10.86
N ILE A 59 -4.05 4.06 -10.08
CA ILE A 59 -2.82 3.80 -9.30
C ILE A 59 -1.62 3.58 -10.23
N THR A 60 -1.77 2.74 -11.26
CA THR A 60 -0.67 2.49 -12.21
C THR A 60 -0.28 3.76 -12.95
N ASN A 61 -1.21 4.67 -13.26
CA ASN A 61 -0.89 5.97 -13.84
C ASN A 61 -0.05 6.85 -12.90
N LEU A 62 -0.44 6.94 -11.62
CA LEU A 62 0.33 7.67 -10.61
C LEU A 62 1.75 7.09 -10.46
N ILE A 63 1.90 5.77 -10.57
CA ILE A 63 3.22 5.12 -10.55
C ILE A 63 4.05 5.54 -11.76
N ARG A 64 3.50 5.55 -12.98
CA ARG A 64 4.24 6.01 -14.18
C ARG A 64 4.69 7.47 -14.06
N GLU A 65 3.82 8.31 -13.51
CA GLU A 65 4.07 9.75 -13.37
C GLU A 65 4.97 10.09 -12.17
N GLY A 66 5.34 9.13 -11.33
CA GLY A 66 6.15 9.40 -10.13
C GLY A 66 5.37 10.17 -9.04
N LYS A 67 4.03 10.08 -9.03
CA LYS A 67 3.15 10.82 -8.11
C LYS A 67 2.65 9.94 -6.95
N MET A 68 3.54 9.17 -6.35
CA MET A 68 3.22 8.21 -5.29
C MET A 68 2.59 8.89 -4.05
N HIS A 69 2.92 10.15 -3.80
CA HIS A 69 2.31 10.97 -2.74
C HIS A 69 0.78 11.13 -2.86
N GLN A 70 0.19 10.89 -4.03
CA GLN A 70 -1.28 10.96 -4.24
C GLN A 70 -1.98 9.62 -3.98
N ILE A 71 -1.24 8.51 -3.94
CA ILE A 71 -1.80 7.17 -3.71
C ILE A 71 -2.61 7.06 -2.41
N PRO A 72 -2.22 7.66 -1.27
CA PRO A 72 -2.99 7.56 -0.02
C PRO A 72 -4.45 8.01 -0.16
N ALA A 73 -4.73 9.07 -0.93
CA ALA A 73 -6.09 9.56 -1.13
C ALA A 73 -6.95 8.57 -1.93
N LEU A 74 -6.37 7.93 -2.96
CA LEU A 74 -7.04 6.89 -3.73
C LEU A 74 -7.23 5.61 -2.91
N LEU A 75 -6.26 5.26 -2.06
CA LEU A 75 -6.35 4.12 -1.15
C LEU A 75 -7.52 4.27 -0.18
N GLN A 76 -7.70 5.46 0.41
CA GLN A 76 -8.79 5.75 1.35
C GLN A 76 -10.18 5.56 0.72
N THR A 77 -10.33 5.89 -0.56
CA THR A 77 -11.62 5.84 -1.28
C THR A 77 -11.77 4.58 -2.15
N GLY A 78 -10.76 3.72 -2.19
CA GLY A 78 -10.66 2.57 -3.10
C GLY A 78 -11.38 1.29 -2.64
N ALA A 79 -12.26 1.35 -1.65
CA ALA A 79 -12.90 0.16 -1.07
C ALA A 79 -13.63 -0.70 -2.12
N GLN A 80 -14.25 -0.08 -3.13
CA GLN A 80 -14.91 -0.78 -4.24
C GLN A 80 -13.95 -1.62 -5.09
N ALA A 81 -12.67 -1.23 -5.15
CA ALA A 81 -11.63 -1.99 -5.82
C ALA A 81 -10.98 -3.05 -4.92
N GLY A 82 -11.49 -3.25 -3.69
CA GLY A 82 -10.90 -4.15 -2.70
C GLY A 82 -9.73 -3.55 -1.92
N MET A 83 -9.58 -2.23 -1.94
CA MET A 83 -8.55 -1.55 -1.14
C MET A 83 -8.96 -1.40 0.32
N GLN A 84 -7.95 -1.32 1.19
CA GLN A 84 -8.15 -1.16 2.63
C GLN A 84 -6.98 -0.41 3.25
N THR A 85 -7.26 0.59 4.10
CA THR A 85 -6.23 1.24 4.93
C THR A 85 -5.98 0.46 6.22
N PHE A 86 -4.84 0.69 6.87
CA PHE A 86 -4.60 0.12 8.21
C PHE A 86 -5.68 0.51 9.23
N GLU A 87 -6.22 1.73 9.15
CA GLU A 87 -7.29 2.18 10.03
C GLU A 87 -8.58 1.39 9.82
N GLN A 88 -8.96 1.13 8.57
CA GLN A 88 -10.11 0.30 8.23
C GLN A 88 -9.90 -1.16 8.66
N SER A 89 -8.68 -1.70 8.49
CA SER A 89 -8.33 -3.04 8.99
C SER A 89 -8.42 -3.13 10.51
N ARG A 90 -7.93 -2.12 11.21
CA ARG A 90 -8.02 -2.04 12.67
C ARG A 90 -9.47 -1.93 13.15
N ALA A 91 -10.30 -1.13 12.50
CA ALA A 91 -11.71 -0.97 12.85
C ALA A 91 -12.50 -2.29 12.72
N GLY A 92 -12.14 -3.15 11.75
CA GLY A 92 -12.72 -4.48 11.58
C GLY A 92 -12.11 -5.57 12.48
N ALA A 93 -10.96 -5.31 13.11
CA ALA A 93 -10.23 -6.31 13.90
C ALA A 93 -10.71 -6.35 15.36
N SER A 94 -11.63 -7.26 15.68
CA SER A 94 -12.06 -7.52 17.05
C SER A 94 -10.90 -8.04 17.90
N GLY A 95 -10.64 -7.44 19.07
CA GLY A 95 -9.63 -7.90 20.02
C GLY A 95 -8.22 -7.31 19.83
N CYS A 96 -8.04 -6.32 18.94
CA CYS A 96 -6.83 -5.50 18.92
C CYS A 96 -6.76 -4.63 20.18
N ARG A 97 -5.64 -4.68 20.91
CA ARG A 97 -5.43 -3.76 22.05
C ARG A 97 -5.14 -2.37 21.47
N THR A 98 -5.98 -1.39 21.78
CA THR A 98 -5.73 0.02 21.47
C THR A 98 -4.94 0.60 22.63
N ASP A 99 -3.65 0.75 22.43
CA ASP A 99 -2.79 1.54 23.32
C ASP A 99 -3.08 3.03 23.10
#